data_AF-A0A9P5TMG7-F1
#
_entry.id   AF-A0A9P5TMG7-F1
#
_cell.length_a   1.000
_cell.length_b   1.000
_cell.length_c   1.000
_cell.angle_alpha   90.00
_cell.angle_beta   90.00
_cell.angle_gamma   90.00
#
_symmetry.space_group_name_H-M   'P 1'
#
loop_
_entity.id
_entity.type
_entity.pdbx_description
1 polymer ?
#
loop_
_entity_poly.entity_id
_entity_poly.type
_entity_poly.pdbx_seq_one_letter_code
_entity_poly.pdbx_strand_id
1 'polypeptide(L)'
;MAQAEAEVPAAPAYLHDVPSLHETRPHLPAVLGNLDLNRGILQGDALDTQDVVDAEKVVKGLKAVVQFGLDNNINAADIDASTARSNTIQAQHAFAPLNIYQLLQGIQAGMQQINDTMDLRFNEIDLRLAKTEALARNARIIARNRASAVPSLYEPIYKTVAGDGRALAQALLDFPSAPLPNSPQVGTLPQDFDDTLKREFSQYDGTDVAKLIIFYNESFGITQGMDEYDCVNRLYFYLTM
;
A
#
# COMPACT_ATOMS: atom_id res chain seq x y z
N MET A 1 -0.61 68.27 -5.40
CA MET A 1 -1.26 66.98 -5.70
C MET A 1 -1.02 66.07 -4.52
N ALA A 2 -2.01 65.93 -3.63
CA ALA A 2 -1.94 64.97 -2.54
C ALA A 2 -2.24 63.59 -3.11
N GLN A 3 -1.30 62.66 -2.96
CA GLN A 3 -1.55 61.25 -3.25
C GLN A 3 -2.56 60.75 -2.22
N ALA A 4 -3.73 60.33 -2.70
CA ALA A 4 -4.65 59.56 -1.89
C ALA A 4 -3.98 58.22 -1.57
N GLU A 5 -3.66 57.99 -0.30
CA GLU A 5 -3.29 56.67 0.20
C GLU A 5 -4.45 55.72 -0.13
N ALA A 6 -4.16 54.70 -0.94
CA ALA A 6 -5.11 53.63 -1.21
C ALA A 6 -5.33 52.87 0.09
N GLU A 7 -6.48 53.10 0.71
CA GLU A 7 -6.96 52.40 1.91
C GLU A 7 -6.99 50.89 1.58
N VAL A 8 -6.03 50.15 2.13
CA VAL A 8 -6.02 48.68 2.04
C VAL A 8 -7.31 48.20 2.72
N PRO A 9 -8.20 47.47 2.03
CA PRO A 9 -9.42 47.00 2.67
C PRO A 9 -9.05 46.15 3.88
N ALA A 10 -9.57 46.52 5.05
CA ALA A 10 -9.33 45.79 6.28
C ALA A 10 -9.62 44.30 6.07
N ALA A 11 -8.73 43.44 6.57
CA ALA A 11 -8.93 42.00 6.50
C ALA A 11 -10.29 41.64 7.14
N PRO A 12 -11.04 40.69 6.56
CA PRO A 12 -12.33 40.33 7.11
C PRO A 12 -12.13 39.77 8.52
N ALA A 13 -12.94 40.26 9.47
CA ALA A 13 -12.79 40.01 10.89
C ALA A 13 -14.11 39.55 11.51
N TYR A 14 -14.03 38.88 12.66
CA TYR A 14 -15.19 38.50 13.44
C TYR A 14 -15.99 39.74 13.85
N LEU A 15 -17.29 39.72 13.57
CA LEU A 15 -18.22 40.81 13.83
C LEU A 15 -18.61 40.90 15.30
N HIS A 16 -18.61 39.77 16.00
CA HIS A 16 -18.99 39.64 17.41
C HIS A 16 -18.14 38.58 18.09
N ASP A 17 -17.94 38.72 19.41
CA ASP A 17 -17.31 37.71 20.24
C ASP A 17 -18.04 36.36 20.13
N VAL A 18 -17.26 35.30 20.00
CA VAL A 18 -17.74 33.93 20.10
C VAL A 18 -17.07 33.29 21.33
N PRO A 19 -17.78 33.20 22.47
CA PRO A 19 -17.19 32.68 23.69
C PRO A 19 -16.77 31.22 23.53
N SER A 20 -15.82 30.79 24.36
CA SER A 20 -15.38 29.38 24.34
C SER A 20 -16.47 28.45 24.88
N LEU A 21 -16.38 27.17 24.56
CA LEU A 21 -17.35 26.21 25.10
C LEU A 21 -17.14 26.02 26.61
N HIS A 22 -15.89 26.04 27.07
CA HIS A 22 -15.53 25.98 28.49
C HIS A 22 -16.07 27.20 29.26
N GLU A 23 -16.02 28.39 28.68
CA GLU A 23 -16.53 29.62 29.30
C GLU A 23 -18.06 29.57 29.45
N THR A 24 -18.77 29.11 28.43
CA THR A 24 -20.24 28.98 28.47
C THR A 24 -20.74 27.77 29.25
N ARG A 25 -19.89 26.75 29.41
CA ARG A 25 -20.17 25.49 30.13
C ARG A 25 -18.99 25.14 31.04
N PRO A 26 -18.90 25.77 32.24
CA PRO A 26 -17.75 25.61 33.14
C PRO A 26 -17.52 24.19 33.66
N HIS A 27 -18.52 23.31 33.58
CA HIS A 27 -18.37 21.90 33.97
C HIS A 27 -17.60 21.06 32.94
N LEU A 28 -17.47 21.54 31.70
CA LEU A 28 -16.62 20.92 30.70
C LEU A 28 -15.15 21.23 31.01
N PRO A 29 -14.20 20.33 30.74
CA PRO A 29 -12.78 20.65 30.87
C PRO A 29 -12.35 21.67 29.80
N ALA A 30 -11.29 22.43 30.07
CA ALA A 30 -10.71 23.33 29.06
C ALA A 30 -10.17 22.57 27.83
N VAL A 31 -9.69 21.32 28.04
CA VAL A 31 -9.19 20.42 27.00
C VAL A 31 -9.78 19.03 27.23
N LEU A 32 -10.28 18.41 26.16
CA LEU A 32 -10.79 17.04 26.17
C LEU A 32 -10.03 16.20 25.13
N GLY A 33 -9.04 15.43 25.59
CA GLY A 33 -8.12 14.73 24.69
C GLY A 33 -7.30 15.72 23.86
N ASN A 34 -7.51 15.71 22.53
CA ASN A 34 -6.90 16.67 21.59
C ASN A 34 -7.84 17.82 21.20
N LEU A 35 -8.99 17.96 21.87
CA LEU A 35 -9.98 19.00 21.60
C LEU A 35 -9.77 20.17 22.55
N ASP A 36 -9.53 21.36 22.00
CA ASP A 36 -9.51 22.60 22.77
C ASP A 36 -10.94 23.15 22.89
N LEU A 37 -11.47 23.15 24.12
CA LEU A 37 -12.80 23.66 24.44
C LEU A 37 -12.74 25.09 24.98
N ASN A 38 -11.54 25.61 25.26
CA ASN A 38 -11.32 26.91 25.87
C ASN A 38 -10.90 28.01 24.86
N ARG A 39 -10.78 27.66 23.57
CA ARG A 39 -10.55 28.64 22.51
C ARG A 39 -11.78 29.51 22.29
N GLY A 40 -11.75 30.75 22.77
CA GLY A 40 -12.67 31.83 22.41
C GLY A 40 -12.20 32.58 21.17
N ILE A 41 -13.09 33.35 20.55
CA ILE A 41 -12.79 34.23 19.41
C ILE A 41 -13.32 35.61 19.76
N LEU A 42 -12.50 36.65 19.62
CA LEU A 42 -12.88 38.01 19.94
C LEU A 42 -13.32 38.77 18.69
N GLN A 43 -14.18 39.76 18.90
CA GLN A 43 -14.56 40.72 17.89
C GLN A 43 -13.31 41.45 17.38
N GLY A 44 -13.19 41.55 16.06
CA GLY A 44 -12.04 42.17 15.41
C GLY A 44 -10.87 41.22 15.15
N ASP A 45 -10.89 39.99 15.68
CA ASP A 45 -9.94 38.96 15.26
C ASP A 45 -10.13 38.67 13.76
N ALA A 46 -9.04 38.39 13.05
CA ALA A 46 -9.12 38.03 11.64
C ALA A 46 -9.89 36.70 11.47
N LEU A 47 -10.73 36.61 10.44
CA LEU A 47 -11.42 35.36 10.14
C LEU A 47 -10.41 34.27 9.77
N ASP A 48 -10.32 33.24 10.61
CA ASP A 48 -9.44 32.09 10.41
C ASP A 48 -10.28 30.85 10.07
N THR A 49 -10.02 30.26 8.90
CA THR A 49 -10.69 29.01 8.49
C THR A 49 -10.41 27.85 9.45
N GLN A 50 -9.31 27.90 10.20
CA GLN A 50 -8.99 26.90 11.22
C GLN A 50 -9.99 26.92 12.39
N ASP A 51 -10.59 28.08 12.71
CA ASP A 51 -11.62 28.17 13.75
C ASP A 51 -12.87 27.37 13.39
N VAL A 52 -13.24 27.36 12.10
CA VAL A 52 -14.36 26.54 11.59
C VAL A 52 -14.03 25.06 11.73
N VAL A 53 -12.84 24.66 11.29
CA VAL A 53 -12.38 23.27 11.33
C VAL A 53 -12.32 22.77 12.78
N ASP A 54 -11.81 23.57 13.70
CA ASP A 54 -11.69 23.20 15.10
C ASP A 54 -13.06 23.14 15.80
N ALA A 55 -13.97 24.07 15.50
CA ALA A 55 -15.34 24.02 16.02
C ALA A 55 -16.08 22.74 15.57
N GLU A 56 -15.93 22.32 14.32
CA GLU A 56 -16.52 21.07 13.83
C GLU A 56 -15.91 19.83 14.49
N LYS A 57 -14.59 19.82 14.72
CA LYS A 57 -13.91 18.74 15.45
C LYS A 57 -14.44 18.62 16.87
N VAL A 58 -14.64 19.74 17.56
CA VAL A 58 -15.23 19.77 18.91
C VAL A 58 -16.62 19.15 18.90
N VAL A 59 -17.50 19.55 17.97
CA VAL A 59 -18.86 18.98 17.85
C VAL A 59 -18.81 17.46 17.63
N LYS A 60 -17.98 16.99 16.68
CA LYS A 60 -17.84 15.55 16.38
C LYS A 60 -17.26 14.78 17.56
N GLY A 61 -16.28 15.36 18.24
CA GLY A 61 -15.64 14.78 19.42
C GLY A 61 -16.61 14.62 20.59
N LEU A 62 -17.39 15.65 20.91
CA LEU A 62 -18.40 15.57 21.98
C LEU A 62 -19.51 14.58 21.63
N LYS A 63 -19.95 14.52 20.37
CA LYS A 63 -20.89 13.48 19.91
C LYS A 63 -20.34 12.08 20.13
N ALA A 64 -19.07 11.85 19.80
CA ALA A 64 -18.42 10.56 20.03
C ALA A 64 -18.33 10.22 21.53
N VAL A 65 -17.96 11.18 22.37
CA VAL A 65 -17.87 10.99 23.83
C VAL A 65 -19.20 10.54 24.42
N VAL A 66 -20.31 11.20 24.04
CA VAL A 66 -21.65 10.82 24.49
C VAL A 66 -22.09 9.48 23.89
N GLN A 67 -21.86 9.26 22.59
CA GLN A 67 -22.25 8.02 21.90
C GLN A 67 -21.56 6.78 22.47
N PHE A 68 -20.29 6.89 22.85
CA PHE A 68 -19.51 5.79 23.41
C PHE A 68 -19.51 5.76 24.94
N GLY A 69 -20.21 6.69 25.61
CA GLY A 69 -20.28 6.76 27.07
C GLY A 69 -18.91 6.95 27.73
N LEU A 70 -18.02 7.73 27.10
CA LEU A 70 -16.64 7.92 27.57
C LEU A 70 -16.56 8.88 28.76
N ASP A 71 -17.52 9.79 28.90
CA ASP A 71 -17.65 10.71 30.02
C ASP A 71 -19.12 10.96 30.35
N ASN A 72 -19.52 10.69 31.59
CA ASN A 72 -20.89 10.86 32.07
C ASN A 72 -21.24 12.33 32.37
N ASN A 73 -20.25 13.23 32.42
CA ASN A 73 -20.46 14.65 32.68
C ASN A 73 -20.84 15.43 31.42
N ILE A 74 -20.64 14.84 30.24
CA ILE A 74 -20.95 15.44 28.95
C ILE A 74 -22.33 14.95 28.51
N ASN A 75 -23.24 15.88 28.22
CA ASN A 75 -24.62 15.57 27.89
C ASN A 75 -25.05 16.16 26.53
N ALA A 76 -26.27 15.85 26.11
CA ALA A 76 -26.83 16.34 24.85
C ALA A 76 -26.87 17.88 24.75
N ALA A 77 -27.09 18.58 25.87
CA ALA A 77 -27.12 20.03 25.88
C ALA A 77 -25.73 20.66 25.63
N ASP A 78 -24.64 19.94 25.94
CA ASP A 78 -23.28 20.36 25.62
C ASP A 78 -22.98 20.19 24.11
N ILE A 79 -23.52 19.12 23.51
CA ILE A 79 -23.47 18.93 22.05
C ILE A 79 -24.25 20.05 21.35
N ASP A 80 -25.46 20.37 21.82
CA ASP A 80 -26.27 21.44 21.26
C ASP A 80 -25.57 22.80 21.35
N ALA A 81 -24.96 23.11 22.50
CA ALA A 81 -24.17 24.32 22.68
C ALA A 81 -22.97 24.39 21.73
N SER A 82 -22.22 23.29 21.60
CA SER A 82 -21.09 23.21 20.67
C SER A 82 -21.53 23.38 19.21
N THR A 83 -22.69 22.85 18.85
CA THR A 83 -23.27 22.97 17.51
C THR A 83 -23.73 24.39 17.23
N ALA A 84 -24.40 25.03 18.19
CA ALA A 84 -24.78 26.45 18.08
C ALA A 84 -23.53 27.33 17.88
N ARG A 85 -22.49 27.10 18.68
CA ARG A 85 -21.20 27.80 18.55
C ARG A 85 -20.58 27.61 17.17
N SER A 86 -20.53 26.38 16.67
CA SER A 86 -20.01 26.07 15.32
C SER A 86 -20.80 26.81 14.23
N ASN A 87 -22.12 26.84 14.35
CA ASN A 87 -22.98 27.55 13.39
C ASN A 87 -22.75 29.06 13.43
N THR A 88 -22.53 29.65 14.61
CA THR A 88 -22.19 31.08 14.75
C THR A 88 -20.88 31.41 14.03
N ILE A 89 -19.85 30.59 14.21
CA ILE A 89 -18.56 30.78 13.53
C ILE A 89 -18.73 30.69 12.01
N GLN A 90 -19.40 29.64 11.53
CA GLN A 90 -19.68 29.46 10.10
C GLN A 90 -20.51 30.61 9.52
N ALA A 91 -21.50 31.11 10.25
CA ALA A 91 -22.31 32.25 9.82
C ALA A 91 -21.46 33.50 9.67
N GLN A 92 -20.58 33.82 10.64
CA GLN A 92 -19.70 34.99 10.53
C GLN A 92 -18.73 34.87 9.32
N HIS A 93 -18.25 33.66 9.02
CA HIS A 93 -17.48 33.39 7.80
C HIS A 93 -18.29 33.58 6.51
N ALA A 94 -19.57 33.22 6.51
CA ALA A 94 -20.46 33.37 5.37
C ALA A 94 -20.93 34.82 5.13
N PHE A 95 -21.06 35.61 6.20
CA PHE A 95 -21.48 37.03 6.17
C PHE A 95 -20.32 38.02 6.07
N ALA A 96 -19.07 37.55 6.14
CA ALA A 96 -17.91 38.37 5.84
C ALA A 96 -18.08 39.00 4.45
N PRO A 97 -17.78 40.30 4.25
CA PRO A 97 -17.82 40.90 2.94
C PRO A 97 -16.95 40.04 2.02
N LEU A 98 -17.60 39.39 1.05
CA LEU A 98 -16.99 38.43 0.13
C LEU A 98 -15.71 39.05 -0.44
N ASN A 99 -14.57 38.68 0.14
CA ASN A 99 -13.29 39.00 -0.42
C ASN A 99 -13.17 38.05 -1.62
N ILE A 100 -13.63 38.52 -2.78
CA ILE A 100 -13.70 37.75 -4.03
C ILE A 100 -12.37 37.03 -4.30
N TYR A 101 -11.24 37.59 -3.84
CA TYR A 101 -9.93 36.96 -3.89
C TYR A 101 -9.79 35.70 -3.01
N GLN A 102 -10.31 35.70 -1.78
CA GLN A 102 -10.29 34.51 -0.92
C GLN A 102 -11.24 33.42 -1.44
N LEU A 103 -12.41 33.81 -1.97
CA LEU A 103 -13.31 32.87 -2.64
C LEU A 103 -12.63 32.24 -3.87
N LEU A 104 -11.99 33.06 -4.72
CA LEU A 104 -11.23 32.57 -5.88
C LEU A 104 -10.08 31.67 -5.47
N GLN A 105 -9.30 32.03 -4.45
CA GLN A 105 -8.23 31.17 -3.93
C GLN A 105 -8.77 29.86 -3.37
N GLY A 106 -9.89 29.89 -2.63
CA GLY A 106 -10.54 28.68 -2.12
C GLY A 106 -11.06 27.77 -3.23
N ILE A 107 -11.65 28.35 -4.28
CA ILE A 107 -12.07 27.59 -5.47
C ILE A 107 -10.86 26.99 -6.19
N GLN A 108 -9.77 27.76 -6.33
CA GLN A 108 -8.55 27.30 -7.01
C GLN A 108 -7.86 26.18 -6.22
N ALA A 109 -7.76 26.31 -4.91
CA ALA A 109 -7.24 25.27 -4.01
C ALA A 109 -8.13 24.02 -4.00
N GLY A 110 -9.45 24.20 -4.00
CA GLY A 110 -10.41 23.10 -4.12
C GLY A 110 -10.30 22.35 -5.44
N MET A 111 -10.12 23.06 -6.56
CA MET A 111 -9.87 22.45 -7.87
C MET A 111 -8.56 21.67 -7.90
N GLN A 112 -7.50 22.19 -7.27
CA GLN A 112 -6.22 21.49 -7.15
C GLN A 112 -6.38 20.17 -6.36
N GLN A 113 -7.04 20.22 -5.20
CA GLN A 113 -7.31 19.03 -4.39
C GLN A 113 -8.17 17.99 -5.12
N ILE A 114 -9.14 18.43 -5.91
CA ILE A 114 -9.97 17.55 -6.73
C ILE A 114 -9.09 16.85 -7.79
N ASN A 115 -8.22 17.58 -8.47
CA ASN A 115 -7.28 16.99 -9.43
C ASN A 115 -6.35 15.97 -8.76
N ASP A 116 -5.72 16.32 -7.64
CA ASP A 116 -4.82 15.41 -6.92
C ASP A 116 -5.57 14.14 -6.45
N THR A 117 -6.82 14.29 -5.99
CA THR A 117 -7.66 13.17 -5.57
C THR A 117 -8.08 12.30 -6.76
N MET A 118 -8.36 12.91 -7.92
CA MET A 118 -8.68 12.17 -9.14
C MET A 118 -7.47 11.37 -9.62
N ASP A 119 -6.27 11.96 -9.62
CA ASP A 119 -5.03 11.27 -10.01
C ASP A 119 -4.75 10.05 -9.11
N LEU A 120 -4.92 10.20 -7.80
CA LEU A 120 -4.80 9.08 -6.86
C LEU A 120 -5.83 7.97 -7.15
N ARG A 121 -7.08 8.33 -7.44
CA ARG A 121 -8.12 7.37 -7.78
C ARG A 121 -7.87 6.67 -9.11
N PHE A 122 -7.36 7.38 -10.12
CA PHE A 122 -6.99 6.78 -11.40
C PHE A 122 -5.87 5.75 -11.22
N ASN A 123 -4.82 6.09 -10.45
CA ASN A 123 -3.76 5.14 -10.11
C ASN A 123 -4.29 3.90 -9.37
N GLU A 124 -5.25 4.07 -8.44
CA GLU A 124 -5.87 2.95 -7.74
C GLU A 124 -6.72 2.07 -8.68
N ILE A 125 -7.45 2.70 -9.62
CA ILE A 125 -8.24 1.99 -10.62
C ILE A 125 -7.33 1.17 -11.54
N ASP A 126 -6.24 1.74 -12.03
CA ASP A 126 -5.27 1.04 -12.89
C ASP A 126 -4.67 -0.17 -12.17
N LEU A 127 -4.33 -0.03 -10.89
CA LEU A 127 -3.81 -1.12 -10.07
C LEU A 127 -4.86 -2.22 -9.84
N ARG A 128 -6.13 -1.85 -9.62
CA ARG A 128 -7.25 -2.79 -9.54
C ARG A 128 -7.47 -3.50 -10.88
N LEU A 129 -7.39 -2.79 -12.00
CA LEU A 129 -7.54 -3.35 -13.34
C LEU A 129 -6.44 -4.39 -13.61
N ALA A 130 -5.17 -4.03 -13.38
CA ALA A 130 -4.04 -4.95 -13.52
C ALA A 130 -4.20 -6.22 -12.67
N LYS A 131 -4.69 -6.08 -11.42
CA LYS A 131 -5.01 -7.23 -10.56
C LYS A 131 -6.12 -8.09 -11.14
N THR A 132 -7.19 -7.50 -11.64
CA THR A 132 -8.30 -8.24 -12.24
C THR A 132 -7.89 -8.96 -13.52
N GLU A 133 -7.04 -8.34 -14.35
CA GLU A 133 -6.48 -8.97 -15.55
C GLU A 133 -5.59 -10.16 -15.20
N ALA A 134 -4.75 -10.03 -14.17
CA ALA A 134 -3.92 -11.13 -13.67
C ALA A 134 -4.78 -12.29 -13.14
N LEU A 135 -5.83 -12.00 -12.38
CA LEU A 135 -6.78 -13.01 -11.91
C LEU A 135 -7.51 -13.71 -13.07
N ALA A 136 -7.96 -12.95 -14.07
CA ALA A 136 -8.61 -13.50 -15.26
C ALA A 136 -7.65 -14.37 -16.08
N ARG A 137 -6.39 -13.95 -16.23
CA ARG A 137 -5.34 -14.73 -16.89
C ARG A 137 -5.07 -16.02 -16.12
N ASN A 138 -4.91 -15.96 -14.80
CA ASN A 138 -4.72 -17.14 -13.96
C ASN A 138 -5.91 -18.09 -14.01
N ALA A 139 -7.14 -17.57 -13.97
CA ALA A 139 -8.35 -18.38 -14.10
C ALA A 139 -8.41 -19.09 -15.46
N ARG A 140 -8.02 -18.43 -16.55
CA ARG A 140 -7.89 -19.05 -17.88
C ARG A 140 -6.83 -20.14 -17.92
N ILE A 141 -5.67 -19.92 -17.30
CA ILE A 141 -4.59 -20.93 -17.20
C ILE A 141 -5.10 -22.13 -16.41
N ILE A 142 -5.73 -21.92 -15.24
CA ILE A 142 -6.30 -22.99 -14.43
C ILE A 142 -7.37 -23.76 -15.20
N ALA A 143 -8.28 -23.07 -15.89
CA ALA A 143 -9.30 -23.71 -16.71
C ALA A 143 -8.69 -24.50 -17.87
N ARG A 144 -7.66 -23.98 -18.53
CA ARG A 144 -6.90 -24.69 -19.57
C ARG A 144 -6.23 -25.94 -19.00
N ASN A 145 -5.54 -25.83 -17.86
CA ASN A 145 -4.89 -26.95 -17.18
C ASN A 145 -5.90 -28.01 -16.74
N ARG A 146 -7.13 -27.61 -16.37
CA ARG A 146 -8.23 -28.53 -16.02
C ARG A 146 -8.88 -29.18 -17.25
N ALA A 147 -9.02 -28.45 -18.35
CA ALA A 147 -9.66 -28.91 -19.58
C ALA A 147 -8.74 -29.77 -20.45
N SER A 148 -7.42 -29.55 -20.35
CA SER A 148 -6.42 -30.48 -20.85
C SER A 148 -6.39 -31.73 -19.98
N ALA A 149 -7.35 -32.63 -20.22
CA ALA A 149 -7.29 -34.03 -19.79
C ALA A 149 -6.21 -34.80 -20.59
N VAL A 150 -4.99 -34.27 -20.61
CA VAL A 150 -3.80 -35.02 -20.99
C VAL A 150 -3.33 -35.71 -19.70
N PRO A 151 -3.03 -37.02 -19.72
CA PRO A 151 -2.67 -37.76 -18.52
C PRO A 151 -1.59 -37.02 -17.72
N SER A 152 -1.74 -37.02 -16.40
CA SER A 152 -0.69 -36.60 -15.48
C SER A 152 0.57 -37.44 -15.71
N LEU A 153 1.46 -36.96 -16.57
CA LEU A 153 2.87 -37.39 -16.56
C LEU A 153 3.67 -36.64 -15.49
N TYR A 154 3.05 -35.69 -14.80
CA TYR A 154 3.58 -35.13 -13.56
C TYR A 154 2.87 -35.79 -12.37
N GLU A 155 3.16 -37.08 -12.16
CA GLU A 155 3.25 -37.55 -10.77
C GLU A 155 4.35 -36.72 -10.09
N PRO A 156 4.24 -36.44 -8.77
CA PRO A 156 5.41 -35.98 -8.03
C PRO A 156 6.52 -36.98 -8.35
N ILE A 157 7.61 -36.53 -8.98
CA ILE A 157 8.63 -37.47 -9.41
C ILE A 157 9.30 -37.99 -8.13
N TYR A 158 8.85 -39.16 -7.67
CA TYR A 158 9.40 -39.80 -6.49
C TYR A 158 10.86 -40.12 -6.80
N LYS A 159 11.75 -39.56 -5.99
CA LYS A 159 13.16 -39.91 -5.99
C LYS A 159 13.30 -41.42 -5.82
N THR A 160 13.66 -42.13 -6.88
CA THR A 160 13.87 -43.59 -6.84
C THR A 160 15.29 -43.95 -6.38
N VAL A 161 16.23 -43.01 -6.45
CA VAL A 161 17.62 -43.18 -6.01
C VAL A 161 17.85 -42.41 -4.71
N ALA A 162 18.06 -43.14 -3.62
CA ALA A 162 18.43 -42.54 -2.33
C ALA A 162 19.80 -41.82 -2.43
N GLY A 163 19.95 -40.67 -1.76
CA GLY A 163 21.19 -39.88 -1.76
C GLY A 163 21.15 -38.65 -2.68
N ASP A 164 22.28 -38.00 -2.90
CA ASP A 164 22.40 -36.71 -3.62
C ASP A 164 22.65 -36.86 -5.14
N GLY A 165 22.51 -38.07 -5.69
CA GLY A 165 22.68 -38.32 -7.13
C GLY A 165 24.14 -38.57 -7.55
N ARG A 166 25.12 -38.55 -6.63
CA ARG A 166 26.53 -38.80 -6.92
C ARG A 166 26.81 -40.15 -7.57
N ALA A 167 26.17 -41.21 -7.08
CA ALA A 167 26.36 -42.55 -7.63
C ALA A 167 25.94 -42.62 -9.11
N LEU A 168 24.91 -41.85 -9.49
CA LEU A 168 24.46 -41.73 -10.86
C LEU A 168 25.40 -40.87 -11.70
N ALA A 169 25.81 -39.71 -11.18
CA ALA A 169 26.76 -38.83 -11.88
C ALA A 169 28.12 -39.52 -12.12
N GLN A 170 28.59 -40.33 -11.17
CA GLN A 170 29.77 -41.17 -11.32
C GLN A 170 29.58 -42.25 -12.39
N ALA A 171 28.43 -42.94 -12.38
CA ALA A 171 28.15 -44.00 -13.34
C ALA A 171 27.99 -43.48 -14.78
N LEU A 172 27.49 -42.26 -14.97
CA LEU A 172 27.28 -41.68 -16.29
C LEU A 172 28.55 -41.04 -16.87
N LEU A 173 29.39 -40.40 -16.04
CA LEU A 173 30.37 -39.41 -16.53
C LEU A 173 31.76 -39.51 -15.88
N ASP A 174 32.03 -40.57 -15.10
CA ASP A 174 33.33 -40.81 -14.42
C ASP A 174 33.79 -39.62 -13.54
N PHE A 175 32.82 -38.93 -12.96
CA PHE A 175 33.01 -37.66 -12.28
C PHE A 175 33.79 -37.80 -10.95
N PRO A 176 34.85 -36.99 -10.69
CA PRO A 176 35.63 -37.08 -9.47
C PRO A 176 34.79 -36.66 -8.24
N SER A 177 34.98 -37.33 -7.10
CA SER A 177 34.21 -37.06 -5.88
C SER A 177 34.58 -35.70 -5.25
N ALA A 178 34.06 -34.61 -5.77
CA ALA A 178 34.18 -33.30 -5.14
C ALA A 178 33.18 -33.16 -3.95
N PRO A 179 33.53 -32.41 -2.89
CA PRO A 179 32.61 -32.09 -1.80
C PRO A 179 31.52 -31.11 -2.26
N LEU A 180 30.28 -31.32 -1.84
CA LEU A 180 29.15 -30.48 -2.21
C LEU A 180 28.98 -29.28 -1.25
N PRO A 181 28.55 -28.11 -1.77
CA PRO A 181 27.99 -27.05 -0.94
C PRO A 181 26.64 -27.48 -0.33
N ASN A 182 26.28 -26.87 0.81
CA ASN A 182 25.03 -27.15 1.53
C ASN A 182 23.80 -26.94 0.63
N SER A 183 22.74 -27.73 0.89
CA SER A 183 21.47 -27.80 0.17
C SER A 183 21.12 -26.52 -0.59
N PRO A 184 21.22 -26.52 -1.92
CA PRO A 184 21.01 -25.32 -2.69
C PRO A 184 19.55 -24.86 -2.65
N GLN A 185 19.34 -23.55 -2.63
CA GLN A 185 18.02 -22.97 -2.80
C GLN A 185 17.59 -23.09 -4.26
N VAL A 186 16.31 -23.39 -4.49
CA VAL A 186 15.73 -23.43 -5.84
C VAL A 186 16.01 -22.11 -6.56
N GLY A 187 16.55 -22.19 -7.79
CA GLY A 187 16.92 -21.02 -8.60
C GLY A 187 18.34 -20.49 -8.38
N THR A 188 19.13 -21.09 -7.48
CA THR A 188 20.58 -20.86 -7.40
C THR A 188 21.33 -21.84 -8.30
N LEU A 189 22.55 -21.51 -8.71
CA LEU A 189 23.46 -22.40 -9.44
C LEU A 189 24.63 -22.81 -8.52
N PRO A 190 25.29 -23.95 -8.76
CA PRO A 190 26.52 -24.30 -8.04
C PRO A 190 27.55 -23.16 -8.14
N GLN A 191 28.33 -22.94 -7.07
CA GLN A 191 29.31 -21.84 -7.01
C GLN A 191 30.39 -21.91 -8.10
N ASP A 192 30.64 -23.11 -8.64
CA ASP A 192 31.57 -23.38 -9.75
C ASP A 192 30.84 -23.59 -11.10
N PHE A 193 29.58 -23.18 -11.17
CA PHE A 193 28.81 -23.09 -12.40
C PHE A 193 28.97 -21.65 -12.90
N ASP A 194 29.58 -21.49 -14.06
CA ASP A 194 29.99 -20.18 -14.56
C ASP A 194 28.74 -19.32 -14.85
N ASP A 195 28.43 -18.38 -13.95
CA ASP A 195 27.27 -17.46 -14.01
C ASP A 195 27.30 -16.56 -15.27
N THR A 196 28.48 -16.42 -15.88
CA THR A 196 28.66 -15.72 -17.16
C THR A 196 28.06 -16.50 -18.33
N LEU A 197 27.72 -17.76 -18.10
CA LEU A 197 27.13 -18.69 -19.04
C LEU A 197 25.67 -18.92 -18.68
N LYS A 198 24.84 -17.90 -18.91
CA LYS A 198 23.56 -18.12 -19.60
C LYS A 198 23.83 -18.63 -21.04
N ARG A 199 24.70 -19.63 -21.19
CA ARG A 199 24.97 -20.26 -22.47
C ARG A 199 23.74 -21.06 -22.83
N GLU A 200 23.45 -21.08 -24.12
CA GLU A 200 22.53 -22.05 -24.67
C GLU A 200 22.94 -23.45 -24.19
N PHE A 201 21.97 -24.23 -23.74
CA PHE A 201 22.15 -25.59 -23.22
C PHE A 201 22.98 -26.51 -24.14
N SER A 202 23.05 -26.18 -25.43
CA SER A 202 23.89 -26.81 -26.44
C SER A 202 25.40 -26.76 -26.13
N GLN A 203 25.82 -25.96 -25.14
CA GLN A 203 27.23 -25.75 -24.78
C GLN A 203 27.62 -26.39 -23.45
N TYR A 204 26.73 -27.16 -22.82
CA TYR A 204 27.04 -27.86 -21.57
C TYR A 204 27.86 -29.11 -21.89
N ASP A 205 28.95 -29.30 -21.14
CA ASP A 205 29.71 -30.54 -21.20
C ASP A 205 29.20 -31.54 -20.16
N GLY A 206 29.70 -32.78 -20.23
CA GLY A 206 29.34 -33.83 -19.27
C GLY A 206 29.59 -33.43 -17.81
N THR A 207 30.63 -32.64 -17.53
CA THR A 207 30.97 -32.18 -16.17
C THR A 207 29.90 -31.24 -15.64
N ASP A 208 29.38 -30.34 -16.47
CA ASP A 208 28.29 -29.43 -16.13
C ASP A 208 26.98 -30.18 -15.91
N VAL A 209 26.69 -31.19 -16.73
CA VAL A 209 25.52 -32.06 -16.58
C VAL A 209 25.59 -32.84 -15.26
N ALA A 210 26.75 -33.42 -14.89
CA ALA A 210 26.94 -34.10 -13.62
C ALA A 210 26.73 -33.18 -12.41
N LYS A 211 27.24 -31.94 -12.46
CA LYS A 211 27.02 -30.94 -11.40
C LYS A 211 25.54 -30.64 -11.22
N LEU A 212 24.81 -30.46 -12.31
CA LEU A 212 23.38 -30.16 -12.27
C LEU A 212 22.53 -31.35 -11.83
N ILE A 213 22.90 -32.57 -12.23
CA ILE A 213 22.30 -33.82 -11.72
C ILE A 213 22.39 -33.86 -10.19
N ILE A 214 23.56 -33.56 -9.63
CA ILE A 214 23.79 -33.60 -8.18
C ILE A 214 23.06 -32.44 -7.48
N PHE A 215 23.10 -31.24 -8.07
CA PHE A 215 22.54 -30.03 -7.49
C PHE A 215 21.00 -30.00 -7.50
N TYR A 216 20.37 -30.53 -8.55
CA TYR A 216 18.91 -30.53 -8.73
C TYR A 216 18.25 -31.91 -8.52
N ASN A 217 18.99 -32.89 -7.98
CA ASN A 217 18.50 -34.26 -7.80
C ASN A 217 17.12 -34.34 -7.12
N GLU A 218 16.90 -33.49 -6.11
CA GLU A 218 15.63 -33.48 -5.34
C GLU A 218 14.50 -32.71 -6.05
N SER A 219 14.82 -31.88 -7.03
CA SER A 219 13.85 -31.07 -7.78
C SER A 219 13.42 -31.70 -9.10
N PHE A 220 14.20 -32.63 -9.65
CA PHE A 220 13.99 -33.20 -10.99
C PHE A 220 13.66 -34.68 -11.05
N GLY A 221 13.89 -35.41 -9.95
CA GLY A 221 13.55 -36.84 -9.86
C GLY A 221 14.16 -37.67 -10.99
N ILE A 222 15.49 -37.68 -11.08
CA ILE A 222 16.19 -38.52 -12.05
C ILE A 222 16.00 -39.99 -11.67
N THR A 223 15.60 -40.83 -12.62
CA THR A 223 15.30 -42.25 -12.39
C THR A 223 16.46 -43.16 -12.83
N GLN A 224 16.59 -44.33 -12.20
CA GLN A 224 17.58 -45.33 -12.60
C GLN A 224 17.33 -45.79 -14.05
N GLY A 225 18.36 -45.77 -14.88
CA GLY A 225 18.29 -46.20 -16.29
C GLY A 225 18.10 -45.07 -17.31
N MET A 226 18.05 -43.81 -16.88
CA MET A 226 18.11 -42.65 -17.79
C MET A 226 19.52 -42.50 -18.36
N ASP A 227 19.61 -42.18 -19.64
CA ASP A 227 20.88 -41.83 -20.28
C ASP A 227 21.17 -40.32 -20.16
N GLU A 228 22.37 -39.92 -20.59
CA GLU A 228 22.81 -38.53 -20.56
C GLU A 228 21.86 -37.59 -21.32
N TYR A 229 21.35 -38.05 -22.47
CA TYR A 229 20.48 -37.27 -23.34
C TYR A 229 19.13 -36.99 -22.69
N ASP A 230 18.54 -37.97 -22.01
CA ASP A 230 17.28 -37.81 -21.27
C ASP A 230 17.45 -36.87 -20.07
N CYS A 231 18.59 -36.93 -19.39
CA CYS A 231 18.91 -36.01 -18.28
C CYS A 231 19.03 -34.57 -18.77
N VAL A 232 19.76 -34.33 -19.86
CA VAL A 232 19.94 -32.99 -20.46
C VAL A 232 18.62 -32.41 -20.95
N ASN A 233 17.79 -33.20 -21.63
CA ASN A 233 16.49 -32.72 -22.11
C ASN A 233 15.55 -32.32 -20.98
N ARG A 234 15.51 -33.10 -19.89
CA ARG A 234 14.69 -32.73 -18.74
C ARG A 234 15.18 -31.45 -18.09
N LEU A 235 16.49 -31.35 -17.89
CA LEU A 235 17.16 -30.16 -17.37
C LEU A 235 16.83 -28.90 -18.21
N TYR A 236 16.85 -29.05 -19.54
CA TYR A 236 16.44 -28.00 -20.48
C TYR A 236 15.02 -27.51 -20.22
N PHE A 237 14.05 -28.41 -20.14
CA PHE A 237 12.65 -28.04 -19.95
C PHE A 237 12.39 -27.28 -18.65
N TYR A 238 13.05 -27.65 -17.56
CA TYR A 238 12.79 -27.03 -16.26
C TYR A 238 13.45 -25.65 -16.09
N LEU A 239 14.62 -25.41 -16.67
CA LEU A 239 15.26 -24.09 -16.57
C LEU A 239 14.72 -23.08 -17.59
N THR A 240 13.96 -23.54 -18.60
CA THR A 240 13.42 -22.67 -19.67
C THR A 240 11.91 -22.41 -19.58
N MET A 241 11.20 -23.04 -18.63
CA MET A 241 9.79 -22.73 -18.29
C MET A 241 9.69 -21.86 -17.05
#